data_AF-A0A4Y2BL56-F1
#
_entry.id   AF-A0A4Y2BL56-F1
#
_cell.length_a   1.000
_cell.length_b   1.000
_cell.length_c   1.000
_cell.angle_alpha   90.00
_cell.angle_beta   90.00
_cell.angle_gamma   90.00
#
_symmetry.space_group_name_H-M   'P 1'
#
loop_
_entity.id
_entity.type
_entity.pdbx_description
1 polymer ?
#
loop_
_entity_poly.entity_id
_entity_poly.type
_entity_poly.pdbx_seq_one_letter_code
_entity_poly.pdbx_strand_id
1 'polypeptide(L)'
;MLQDYYFKEFGKNLLNIGICGLHIMPNAFKAGCIASTWRIVDFLTALYYLFKNSPALRDDFLKKSEGALPKNVPASESAINFLPSIKTYIVSVDMGEHNQPNCKSYMPVLKLRHMSDNLLSVKLKVFHSIAKVLLPFLTKYQTDKPMLFFLPEDLKKIVNLLLQCFVLSKNLNTATTLQKLLCLDINNPKIHKPIENIDLGFSAEKESQSLHVSKKKKLLTCQIFDLRMDCKKFLIKATIKLLEKSPLQHSIVRNLSCLDPRNMTDKRKCLNKMNHILNSMIEAKHVDENACDEILMEFNDYLDNVALKQSDFSEFFPENSRVDEFFYETMNTSKYRNLWKGVEIWLLLSLGQATVETGFSINKKVEVENMKELSYVSQRLVCDCINSRGGSIHNIKITNMMCTIVSNARQKYMKYLEDKKLLSSQNKRKKPNFC
;
A
#
# COMPACT_ATOMS: atom_id res chain seq x y z
N MET A 1 -5.77 -6.23 -27.44
CA MET A 1 -4.56 -7.03 -27.75
C MET A 1 -4.54 -8.36 -27.00
N LEU A 2 -4.44 -8.42 -25.67
CA LEU A 2 -4.45 -9.70 -24.94
C LEU A 2 -5.81 -10.44 -25.02
N GLN A 3 -6.92 -9.72 -24.84
CA GLN A 3 -8.28 -10.27 -25.02
C GLN A 3 -8.47 -10.86 -26.41
N ASP A 4 -8.10 -10.11 -27.44
CA ASP A 4 -8.30 -10.52 -28.85
C ASP A 4 -7.45 -11.74 -29.20
N TYR A 5 -6.23 -11.82 -28.67
CA TYR A 5 -5.37 -12.98 -28.80
C TYR A 5 -5.98 -14.20 -28.11
N TYR A 6 -6.38 -14.07 -26.84
CA TYR A 6 -6.95 -15.16 -26.06
C TYR A 6 -8.26 -15.70 -26.68
N PHE A 7 -9.11 -14.80 -27.18
CA PHE A 7 -10.33 -15.20 -27.87
C PHE A 7 -10.04 -15.91 -29.20
N LYS A 8 -9.05 -15.46 -29.99
CA LYS A 8 -8.67 -16.14 -31.24
C LYS A 8 -8.08 -17.52 -31.01
N GLU A 9 -7.28 -17.71 -29.96
CA GLU A 9 -6.59 -18.97 -29.71
C GLU A 9 -7.48 -19.99 -28.99
N PHE A 10 -8.30 -19.54 -28.03
CA PHE A 10 -9.07 -20.45 -27.16
C PHE A 10 -10.58 -20.37 -27.36
N GLY A 11 -11.10 -19.41 -28.14
CA GLY A 11 -12.54 -19.18 -28.30
C GLY A 11 -13.25 -18.65 -27.04
N LYS A 12 -12.47 -18.22 -26.03
CA LYS A 12 -12.94 -17.80 -24.70
C LYS A 12 -12.61 -16.33 -24.42
N ASN A 13 -13.40 -15.70 -23.57
CA ASN A 13 -13.13 -14.32 -23.14
C ASN A 13 -12.37 -14.30 -21.82
N LEU A 14 -11.46 -13.34 -21.60
CA LEU A 14 -10.88 -13.16 -20.26
C LEU A 14 -11.91 -12.59 -19.30
N LEU A 15 -11.86 -13.04 -18.06
CA LEU A 15 -12.66 -12.50 -16.96
C LEU A 15 -11.98 -11.25 -16.42
N ASN A 16 -12.66 -10.11 -16.56
CA ASN A 16 -12.18 -8.86 -16.00
C ASN A 16 -12.59 -8.76 -14.52
N ILE A 17 -11.61 -8.91 -13.64
CA ILE A 17 -11.78 -8.77 -12.18
C ILE A 17 -11.26 -7.43 -11.65
N GLY A 18 -10.92 -6.50 -12.54
CA GLY A 18 -10.41 -5.18 -12.20
C GLY A 18 -8.89 -5.11 -12.03
N ILE A 19 -8.42 -4.00 -11.45
CA ILE A 19 -7.01 -3.76 -11.19
C ILE A 19 -6.63 -4.35 -9.83
N CYS A 20 -5.37 -4.78 -9.67
CA CYS A 20 -4.86 -5.28 -8.40
C CYS A 20 -5.22 -4.37 -7.22
N GLY A 21 -5.83 -4.95 -6.18
CA GLY A 21 -6.18 -4.24 -4.94
C GLY A 21 -4.96 -3.56 -4.29
N LEU A 22 -3.77 -4.18 -4.42
CA LEU A 22 -2.51 -3.64 -3.90
C LEU A 22 -2.06 -2.35 -4.59
N HIS A 23 -2.41 -2.14 -5.86
CA HIS A 23 -2.10 -0.90 -6.57
C HIS A 23 -3.11 0.21 -6.29
N ILE A 24 -4.35 -0.15 -6.01
CA ILE A 24 -5.43 0.81 -5.81
C ILE A 24 -5.26 1.53 -4.47
N MET A 25 -4.88 0.82 -3.39
CA MET A 25 -4.71 1.43 -2.06
C MET A 25 -3.65 2.56 -2.03
N PRO A 26 -2.41 2.37 -2.51
CA PRO A 26 -1.39 3.41 -2.46
C PRO A 26 -1.74 4.57 -3.38
N ASN A 27 -2.35 4.30 -4.54
CA ASN A 27 -2.81 5.35 -5.45
C ASN A 27 -3.97 6.17 -4.85
N ALA A 28 -4.90 5.52 -4.15
CA ALA A 28 -5.97 6.19 -3.42
C ALA A 28 -5.43 7.05 -2.28
N PHE A 29 -4.53 6.50 -1.46
CA PHE A 29 -3.88 7.24 -0.38
C PHE A 29 -3.09 8.44 -0.90
N LYS A 30 -2.34 8.28 -1.99
CA LYS A 30 -1.62 9.36 -2.67
C LYS A 30 -2.57 10.45 -3.17
N ALA A 31 -3.71 10.08 -3.76
CA ALA A 31 -4.70 11.04 -4.20
C ALA A 31 -5.28 11.86 -3.03
N GLY A 32 -5.51 11.21 -1.87
CA GLY A 32 -5.87 11.91 -0.63
C GLY A 32 -4.78 12.89 -0.18
N CYS A 33 -3.51 12.47 -0.19
CA CYS A 33 -2.37 13.31 0.19
C CYS A 33 -2.24 14.56 -0.68
N ILE A 34 -2.48 14.43 -1.99
CA ILE A 34 -2.47 15.55 -2.92
C ILE A 34 -3.63 16.51 -2.61
N ALA A 35 -4.81 15.99 -2.27
CA ALA A 35 -6.00 16.78 -2.00
C ALA A 35 -5.94 17.58 -0.68
N SER A 36 -5.22 17.11 0.34
CA SER A 36 -5.10 17.84 1.62
C SER A 36 -4.11 19.00 1.57
N THR A 37 -3.28 19.09 0.53
CA THR A 37 -2.24 20.13 0.36
C THR A 37 -1.21 20.24 1.50
N TRP A 38 -1.22 19.33 2.49
CA TRP A 38 -0.33 19.38 3.65
C TRP A 38 1.14 19.11 3.34
N ARG A 39 1.44 18.52 2.18
CA ARG A 39 2.80 18.16 1.74
C ARG A 39 3.55 17.25 2.74
N ILE A 40 2.82 16.43 3.50
CA ILE A 40 3.40 15.47 4.45
C ILE A 40 4.34 14.49 3.75
N VAL A 41 4.00 14.04 2.54
CA VAL A 41 4.86 13.14 1.77
C VAL A 41 6.20 13.80 1.41
N ASP A 42 6.18 15.07 1.00
CA ASP A 42 7.41 15.83 0.72
C ASP A 42 8.27 15.96 1.98
N PHE A 43 7.62 16.24 3.12
CA PHE A 43 8.28 16.36 4.42
C PHE A 43 8.95 15.04 4.84
N LEU A 44 8.22 13.92 4.80
CA LEU A 44 8.74 12.60 5.15
C LEU A 44 9.88 12.18 4.22
N THR A 45 9.74 12.46 2.92
CA THR A 45 10.77 12.19 1.90
C THR A 45 12.03 13.02 2.15
N ALA A 46 11.86 14.30 2.51
CA ALA A 46 12.95 15.20 2.84
C ALA A 46 13.71 14.73 4.09
N LEU A 47 13.00 14.38 5.16
CA LEU A 47 13.58 13.80 6.38
C LEU A 47 14.37 12.52 6.08
N TYR A 48 13.78 11.62 5.29
CA TYR A 48 14.44 10.38 4.91
C TYR A 48 15.76 10.65 4.18
N TYR A 49 15.77 11.48 3.15
CA TYR A 49 16.99 11.76 2.40
C TYR A 49 18.01 12.61 3.15
N LEU A 50 17.55 13.46 4.08
CA LEU A 50 18.43 14.25 4.94
C LEU A 50 19.35 13.35 5.76
N PHE A 51 18.79 12.27 6.33
CA PHE A 51 19.54 11.35 7.18
C PHE A 51 20.03 10.08 6.46
N LYS A 52 19.38 9.60 5.39
CA LYS A 52 19.82 8.41 4.62
C LYS A 52 21.19 8.65 3.99
N ASN A 53 21.33 9.79 3.32
CA ASN A 53 22.45 10.05 2.40
C ASN A 53 23.64 10.78 3.04
N SER A 54 23.55 11.15 4.31
CA SER A 54 24.63 11.84 5.01
C SER A 54 24.90 11.20 6.38
N PRO A 55 25.91 10.34 6.48
CA PRO A 55 26.35 9.78 7.75
C PRO A 55 26.75 10.87 8.76
N ALA A 56 27.39 11.95 8.31
CA ALA A 56 27.77 13.07 9.16
C ALA A 56 26.56 13.79 9.78
N LEU A 57 25.52 14.09 8.98
CA LEU A 57 24.30 14.72 9.50
C LEU A 57 23.54 13.77 10.44
N ARG A 58 23.62 12.47 10.18
CA ARG A 58 23.04 11.47 11.08
C ARG A 58 23.79 11.44 12.42
N ASP A 59 25.11 11.50 12.41
CA ASP A 59 25.93 11.57 13.62
C ASP A 59 25.62 12.84 14.43
N ASP A 60 25.55 13.99 13.78
CA ASP A 60 25.18 15.26 14.41
C ASP A 60 23.76 15.22 15.00
N PHE A 61 22.80 14.64 14.29
CA PHE A 61 21.45 14.43 14.80
C PHE A 61 21.44 13.49 16.01
N LEU A 62 22.18 12.38 15.97
CA LEU A 62 22.23 11.40 17.06
C LEU A 62 22.85 11.99 18.33
N LYS A 63 23.79 12.93 18.22
CA LYS A 63 24.31 13.69 19.39
C LYS A 63 23.24 14.54 20.08
N LYS A 64 22.15 14.86 19.38
CA LYS A 64 21.05 15.71 19.87
C LYS A 64 19.76 14.94 20.11
N SER A 65 19.69 13.66 19.74
CA SER A 65 18.50 12.81 19.90
C SER A 65 18.69 11.76 20.98
N GLU A 66 17.69 11.60 21.85
CA GLU A 66 17.63 10.49 22.78
C GLU A 66 17.16 9.22 22.03
N GLY A 67 18.10 8.44 21.51
CA GLY A 67 17.83 7.10 20.99
C GLY A 67 18.26 6.83 19.53
N ALA A 68 18.24 5.55 19.16
CA ALA A 68 18.60 5.10 17.82
C ALA A 68 17.45 5.30 16.82
N LEU A 69 17.78 5.60 15.57
CA LEU A 69 16.80 5.64 14.48
C LEU A 69 16.18 4.24 14.28
N PRO A 70 14.84 4.08 14.41
CA PRO A 70 14.17 2.81 14.30
C PRO A 70 14.33 2.26 12.89
N LYS A 71 14.71 1.01 12.82
CA LYS A 71 14.70 0.24 11.59
C LYS A 71 13.33 -0.45 11.53
N ASN A 72 12.59 -0.25 10.43
CA ASN A 72 11.33 -0.96 10.09
C ASN A 72 10.04 -0.44 10.76
N VAL A 73 9.96 0.85 11.07
CA VAL A 73 8.70 1.48 11.53
C VAL A 73 8.13 2.33 10.38
N PRO A 74 6.80 2.46 10.21
CA PRO A 74 6.22 3.37 9.23
C PRO A 74 6.84 4.77 9.30
N ALA A 75 7.12 5.37 8.14
CA ALA A 75 7.82 6.66 8.07
C ALA A 75 7.11 7.77 8.87
N SER A 76 5.77 7.76 8.89
CA SER A 76 4.96 8.71 9.66
C SER A 76 5.09 8.53 11.17
N GLU A 77 5.14 7.29 11.66
CA GLU A 77 5.32 7.01 13.08
C GLU A 77 6.73 7.39 13.54
N SER A 78 7.75 7.04 12.74
CA SER A 78 9.11 7.50 12.98
C SER A 78 9.15 9.03 13.04
N ALA A 79 8.56 9.72 12.06
CA ALA A 79 8.54 11.18 12.04
C ALA A 79 7.83 11.80 13.24
N ILE A 80 6.73 11.22 13.73
CA ILE A 80 6.04 11.69 14.95
C ILE A 80 6.97 11.57 16.16
N ASN A 81 7.64 10.42 16.33
CA ASN A 81 8.50 10.15 17.48
C ASN A 81 9.76 11.04 17.48
N PHE A 82 10.39 11.25 16.33
CA PHE A 82 11.59 12.10 16.23
C PHE A 82 11.29 13.58 16.07
N LEU A 83 10.03 14.00 15.95
CA LEU A 83 9.70 15.41 15.73
C LEU A 83 10.31 16.36 16.78
N PRO A 84 10.31 16.03 18.09
CA PRO A 84 10.98 16.84 19.10
C PRO A 84 12.50 16.93 18.86
N SER A 85 13.16 15.79 18.62
CA SER A 85 14.61 15.74 18.36
C SER A 85 15.00 16.46 17.08
N ILE A 86 14.17 16.40 16.03
CA ILE A 86 14.36 17.16 14.78
C ILE A 86 14.29 18.66 15.07
N LYS A 87 13.35 19.10 15.91
CA LYS A 87 13.27 20.52 16.32
C LYS A 87 14.52 20.93 17.08
N THR A 88 14.99 20.14 18.04
CA THR A 88 16.22 20.41 18.80
C THR A 88 17.44 20.50 17.87
N TYR A 89 17.56 19.57 16.92
CA TYR A 89 18.62 19.58 15.92
C TYR A 89 18.60 20.81 15.00
N ILE A 90 17.41 21.28 14.61
CA ILE A 90 17.32 22.51 13.80
C ILE A 90 17.77 23.73 14.63
N VAL A 91 17.37 23.80 15.89
CA VAL A 91 17.79 24.87 16.80
C VAL A 91 19.32 24.84 17.02
N SER A 92 19.95 23.67 17.16
CA SER A 92 21.41 23.59 17.28
C SER A 92 22.14 24.03 16.01
N VAL A 93 21.60 23.73 14.82
CA VAL A 93 22.11 24.28 13.55
C VAL A 93 21.97 25.81 13.52
N ASP A 94 20.85 26.36 14.00
CA ASP A 94 20.60 27.81 14.04
C ASP A 94 21.52 28.55 15.01
N MET A 95 21.88 27.90 16.12
CA MET A 95 22.86 28.39 17.10
C MET A 95 24.31 28.24 16.61
N GLY A 96 24.53 27.66 15.43
CA GLY A 96 25.86 27.47 14.86
C GLY A 96 26.64 26.29 15.45
N GLU A 97 26.01 25.42 16.25
CA GLU A 97 26.65 24.24 16.83
C GLU A 97 26.97 23.17 15.77
N HIS A 98 26.24 23.17 14.66
CA HIS A 98 26.46 22.30 13.51
C HIS A 98 26.36 23.09 12.21
N ASN A 99 27.10 22.62 11.18
CA ASN A 99 27.06 23.24 9.86
C ASN A 99 25.68 23.10 9.22
N GLN A 100 25.19 24.18 8.63
CA GLN A 100 23.92 24.17 7.90
C GLN A 100 23.99 23.23 6.68
N PRO A 101 23.12 22.21 6.58
CA PRO A 101 23.10 21.33 5.42
C PRO A 101 22.74 22.08 4.13
N ASN A 102 23.66 22.10 3.16
CA ASN A 102 23.43 22.70 1.83
C ASN A 102 22.81 21.69 0.83
N CYS A 103 21.70 21.04 1.21
CA CYS A 103 21.06 20.03 0.37
C CYS A 103 19.57 20.32 0.14
N LYS A 104 19.05 19.90 -1.03
CA LYS A 104 17.63 20.08 -1.38
C LYS A 104 16.68 19.47 -0.35
N SER A 105 17.08 18.35 0.26
CA SER A 105 16.32 17.65 1.30
C SER A 105 16.23 18.43 2.62
N TYR A 106 17.11 19.41 2.84
CA TYR A 106 17.04 20.27 4.01
C TYR A 106 16.01 21.39 3.84
N MET A 107 15.65 21.80 2.61
CA MET A 107 14.69 22.89 2.36
C MET A 107 13.28 22.65 2.95
N PRO A 108 12.66 21.45 2.82
CA PRO A 108 11.37 21.19 3.47
C PRO A 108 11.48 21.08 4.99
N VAL A 109 12.63 20.66 5.51
CA VAL A 109 12.92 20.55 6.95
C VAL A 109 13.17 21.94 7.55
N LEU A 110 13.79 22.85 6.80
CA LEU A 110 13.93 24.27 7.14
C LEU A 110 12.60 25.01 7.26
N LYS A 111 11.50 24.52 6.68
CA LYS A 111 10.18 25.10 6.95
C LYS A 111 9.71 24.88 8.40
N LEU A 112 10.33 23.96 9.13
CA LEU A 112 10.18 23.85 10.58
C LEU A 112 10.89 24.97 11.36
N ARG A 113 11.92 25.59 10.78
CA ARG A 113 12.80 26.61 11.39
C ARG A 113 12.04 27.79 11.96
N HIS A 114 10.87 28.11 11.40
CA HIS A 114 10.03 29.22 11.83
C HIS A 114 8.81 28.82 12.66
N MET A 115 8.62 27.54 13.02
CA MET A 115 7.37 27.07 13.66
C MET A 115 6.10 27.55 12.92
N SER A 116 6.17 27.76 11.59
CA SER A 116 5.08 28.37 10.83
C SER A 116 3.86 27.43 10.73
N ASP A 117 4.08 26.12 10.85
CA ASP A 117 3.01 25.13 10.88
C ASP A 117 2.88 24.49 12.28
N ASN A 118 2.17 25.19 13.16
CA ASN A 118 1.84 24.73 14.50
C ASN A 118 1.06 23.41 14.53
N LEU A 119 0.52 22.97 13.39
CA LEU A 119 -0.31 21.77 13.27
C LEU A 119 0.43 20.61 12.59
N LEU A 120 1.72 20.71 12.26
CA LEU A 120 2.43 19.64 11.57
C LEU A 120 2.36 18.29 12.32
N SER A 121 2.55 18.32 13.63
CA SER A 121 2.44 17.12 14.47
C SER A 121 1.04 16.50 14.37
N VAL A 122 0.00 17.33 14.43
CA VAL A 122 -1.39 16.90 14.25
C VAL A 122 -1.60 16.31 12.85
N LYS A 123 -1.13 16.99 11.80
CA LYS A 123 -1.23 16.52 10.40
C LYS A 123 -0.53 15.17 10.20
N LEU A 124 0.65 14.96 10.82
CA LEU A 124 1.36 13.67 10.82
C LEU A 124 0.54 12.59 11.51
N LYS A 125 -0.12 12.90 12.63
CA LYS A 125 -0.99 11.96 13.34
C LYS A 125 -2.25 11.61 12.54
N VAL A 126 -2.87 12.58 11.87
CA VAL A 126 -4.00 12.32 10.96
C VAL A 126 -3.55 11.41 9.81
N PHE A 127 -2.45 11.78 9.15
CA PHE A 127 -1.85 10.98 8.08
C PHE A 127 -1.56 9.55 8.54
N HIS A 128 -0.97 9.39 9.72
CA HIS A 128 -0.65 8.09 10.29
C HIS A 128 -1.91 7.28 10.64
N SER A 129 -2.94 7.93 11.19
CA SER A 129 -4.24 7.30 11.50
C SER A 129 -4.87 6.71 10.24
N ILE A 130 -4.92 7.47 9.14
CA ILE A 130 -5.48 6.99 7.88
C ILE A 130 -4.60 5.89 7.26
N ALA A 131 -3.28 6.02 7.34
CA ALA A 131 -2.36 4.97 6.87
C ALA A 131 -2.57 3.65 7.62
N LYS A 132 -2.84 3.69 8.94
CA LYS A 132 -3.15 2.52 9.76
C LYS A 132 -4.42 1.78 9.34
N VAL A 133 -5.38 2.47 8.72
CA VAL A 133 -6.56 1.82 8.15
C VAL A 133 -6.17 0.94 6.96
N LEU A 134 -5.27 1.41 6.09
CA LEU A 134 -4.93 0.72 4.84
C LEU A 134 -3.85 -0.36 5.00
N LEU A 135 -2.96 -0.20 5.98
CA LEU A 135 -1.78 -1.05 6.13
C LEU A 135 -2.11 -2.55 6.34
N PRO A 136 -3.07 -2.96 7.19
CA PRO A 136 -3.40 -4.36 7.37
C PRO A 136 -3.85 -5.04 6.07
N PHE A 137 -4.62 -4.32 5.24
CA PHE A 137 -5.03 -4.80 3.93
C PHE A 137 -3.82 -4.99 3.01
N LEU A 138 -2.92 -4.01 2.94
CA LEU A 138 -1.72 -4.12 2.11
C LEU A 138 -0.86 -5.33 2.50
N THR A 139 -0.61 -5.51 3.80
CA THR A 139 0.19 -6.65 4.29
C THR A 139 -0.50 -7.98 4.03
N LYS A 140 -1.82 -8.07 4.25
CA LYS A 140 -2.60 -9.31 4.08
C LYS A 140 -2.61 -9.82 2.63
N TYR A 141 -2.69 -8.90 1.67
CA TYR A 141 -2.81 -9.27 0.25
C TYR A 141 -1.44 -9.37 -0.46
N GLN A 142 -0.33 -9.13 0.24
CA GLN A 142 1.04 -9.40 -0.23
C GLN A 142 1.41 -10.87 -0.01
N THR A 143 0.69 -11.78 -0.66
CA THR A 143 0.86 -13.23 -0.52
C THR A 143 0.64 -13.93 -1.86
N ASP A 144 1.19 -15.13 -2.01
CA ASP A 144 0.97 -16.05 -3.12
C ASP A 144 -0.29 -16.93 -2.92
N LYS A 145 -0.94 -16.85 -1.75
CA LYS A 145 -2.19 -17.55 -1.46
C LYS A 145 -3.35 -17.02 -2.34
N PRO A 146 -4.34 -17.85 -2.69
CA PRO A 146 -5.53 -17.39 -3.42
C PRO A 146 -6.44 -16.56 -2.49
N MET A 147 -6.30 -15.23 -2.53
CA MET A 147 -7.03 -14.33 -1.61
C MET A 147 -8.30 -13.71 -2.20
N LEU A 148 -8.67 -14.04 -3.44
CA LEU A 148 -9.74 -13.35 -4.18
C LEU A 148 -11.11 -13.49 -3.52
N PHE A 149 -11.38 -14.61 -2.85
CA PHE A 149 -12.66 -14.87 -2.20
C PHE A 149 -12.88 -13.97 -0.97
N PHE A 150 -11.81 -13.51 -0.32
CA PHE A 150 -11.85 -12.63 0.85
C PHE A 150 -11.89 -11.15 0.49
N LEU A 151 -11.45 -10.81 -0.73
CA LEU A 151 -11.27 -9.45 -1.22
C LEU A 151 -12.52 -8.57 -1.07
N PRO A 152 -13.75 -9.03 -1.40
CA PRO A 152 -14.91 -8.16 -1.37
C PRO A 152 -15.25 -7.63 0.02
N GLU A 153 -15.23 -8.51 1.03
CA GLU A 153 -15.55 -8.14 2.40
C GLU A 153 -14.42 -7.35 3.05
N ASP A 154 -13.16 -7.66 2.75
CA ASP A 154 -12.03 -6.89 3.26
C ASP A 154 -12.00 -5.47 2.66
N LEU A 155 -12.23 -5.31 1.35
CA LEU A 155 -12.39 -3.99 0.73
C LEU A 155 -13.58 -3.22 1.30
N LYS A 156 -14.72 -3.90 1.52
CA LYS A 156 -15.90 -3.29 2.14
C LYS A 156 -15.57 -2.69 3.51
N LYS A 157 -14.84 -3.43 4.35
CA LYS A 157 -14.40 -2.97 5.68
C LYS A 157 -13.55 -1.70 5.58
N ILE A 158 -12.55 -1.69 4.69
CA ILE A 158 -11.69 -0.52 4.47
C ILE A 158 -12.50 0.70 4.02
N VAL A 159 -13.37 0.53 3.03
CA VAL A 159 -14.21 1.63 2.53
C VAL A 159 -15.13 2.17 3.63
N ASN A 160 -15.75 1.28 4.41
CA ASN A 160 -16.60 1.68 5.53
C ASN A 160 -15.84 2.47 6.59
N LEU A 161 -14.64 2.03 6.97
CA LEU A 161 -13.80 2.76 7.93
C LEU A 161 -13.47 4.17 7.44
N LEU A 162 -13.15 4.34 6.15
CA LEU A 162 -12.91 5.67 5.58
C LEU A 162 -14.18 6.53 5.52
N LEU A 163 -15.30 5.97 5.08
CA LEU A 163 -16.58 6.68 5.00
C LEU A 163 -17.06 7.12 6.39
N GLN A 164 -16.89 6.28 7.41
CA GLN A 164 -17.24 6.60 8.79
C GLN A 164 -16.54 7.86 9.31
N CYS A 165 -15.39 8.25 8.77
CA CYS A 165 -14.70 9.46 9.19
C CYS A 165 -15.43 10.75 8.77
N PHE A 166 -16.17 10.74 7.66
CA PHE A 166 -16.73 11.97 7.07
C PHE A 166 -18.20 11.89 6.59
N VAL A 167 -18.81 10.71 6.55
CA VAL A 167 -20.22 10.50 6.15
C VAL A 167 -21.11 10.34 7.39
N LEU A 168 -22.35 10.81 7.31
CA LEU A 168 -23.35 10.68 8.37
C LEU A 168 -23.76 9.21 8.57
N SER A 169 -23.86 8.79 9.83
CA SER A 169 -24.22 7.40 10.21
C SER A 169 -25.54 6.94 9.59
N LYS A 170 -26.55 7.81 9.53
CA LYS A 170 -27.85 7.50 8.90
C LYS A 170 -27.72 7.02 7.44
N ASN A 171 -26.76 7.55 6.69
CA ASN A 171 -26.51 7.19 5.29
C ASN A 171 -25.71 5.89 5.16
N LEU A 172 -24.83 5.59 6.13
CA LEU A 172 -24.10 4.33 6.16
C LEU A 172 -25.00 3.16 6.59
N ASN A 173 -25.91 3.41 7.53
CA ASN A 173 -26.87 2.41 8.01
C ASN A 173 -27.87 1.98 6.93
N THR A 174 -28.14 2.82 5.92
CA THR A 174 -28.98 2.45 4.78
C THR A 174 -28.20 1.71 3.68
N ALA A 175 -26.89 1.94 3.58
CA ALA A 175 -25.98 1.32 2.61
C ALA A 175 -25.38 -0.01 3.12
N THR A 176 -26.23 -0.95 3.53
CA THR A 176 -25.79 -2.21 4.17
C THR A 176 -25.07 -3.20 3.23
N THR A 177 -25.36 -3.13 1.94
CA THR A 177 -24.78 -4.03 0.92
C THR A 177 -23.62 -3.38 0.18
N LEU A 178 -22.71 -4.21 -0.34
CA LEU A 178 -21.60 -3.76 -1.20
C LEU A 178 -22.09 -2.88 -2.36
N GLN A 179 -23.16 -3.30 -3.05
CA GLN A 179 -23.72 -2.55 -4.16
C GLN A 179 -24.22 -1.15 -3.74
N LYS A 180 -24.96 -1.06 -2.63
CA LYS A 180 -25.47 0.22 -2.13
C LYS A 180 -24.34 1.16 -1.75
N LEU A 181 -23.27 0.62 -1.16
CA LEU A 181 -22.09 1.38 -0.78
C LEU A 181 -21.33 1.91 -2.00
N LEU A 182 -21.25 1.14 -3.09
CA LEU A 182 -20.67 1.60 -4.36
C LEU A 182 -21.49 2.70 -5.04
N CYS A 183 -22.82 2.68 -4.86
CA CYS A 183 -23.73 3.68 -5.42
C CYS A 183 -23.87 4.95 -4.56
N LEU A 184 -23.19 5.04 -3.41
CA LEU A 184 -23.20 6.25 -2.60
C LEU A 184 -22.53 7.39 -3.38
N ASP A 185 -23.26 8.49 -3.59
CA ASP A 185 -22.67 9.72 -4.10
C ASP A 185 -21.83 10.39 -3.01
N ILE A 186 -20.56 9.98 -2.93
CA ILE A 186 -19.56 10.49 -1.98
C ILE A 186 -19.23 11.98 -2.21
N ASN A 187 -19.59 12.56 -3.35
CA ASN A 187 -19.39 13.98 -3.56
C ASN A 187 -20.54 14.82 -2.98
N ASN A 188 -21.69 14.21 -2.67
CA ASN A 188 -22.87 14.91 -2.18
C ASN A 188 -22.64 15.50 -0.77
N PRO A 189 -22.57 16.84 -0.62
CA PRO A 189 -22.31 17.46 0.68
C PRO A 189 -23.38 17.15 1.73
N LYS A 190 -24.62 16.81 1.30
CA LYS A 190 -25.76 16.54 2.19
C LYS A 190 -25.59 15.27 3.03
N ILE A 191 -24.76 14.33 2.58
CA ILE A 191 -24.50 13.09 3.32
C ILE A 191 -23.28 13.22 4.24
N HIS A 192 -22.55 14.34 4.17
CA HIS A 192 -21.34 14.53 4.94
C HIS A 192 -21.63 15.04 6.35
N LYS A 193 -20.76 14.67 7.28
CA LYS A 193 -20.72 15.26 8.60
C LYS A 193 -20.42 16.77 8.51
N PRO A 194 -20.91 17.55 9.50
CA PRO A 194 -20.41 18.91 9.76
C PRO A 194 -18.88 18.89 9.89
N ILE A 195 -18.22 20.00 9.52
CA ILE A 195 -16.75 20.08 9.49
C ILE A 195 -16.16 19.82 10.88
N GLU A 196 -16.87 20.25 11.92
CA GLU A 196 -16.50 20.10 13.33
C GLU A 196 -16.43 18.62 13.76
N ASN A 197 -17.21 17.76 13.09
CA ASN A 197 -17.37 16.34 13.42
C ASN A 197 -16.60 15.41 12.48
N ILE A 198 -15.71 15.95 11.64
CA ILE A 198 -14.80 15.15 10.82
C ILE A 198 -13.78 14.48 11.72
N ASP A 199 -13.69 13.16 11.62
CA ASP A 199 -12.80 12.36 12.45
C ASP A 199 -11.34 12.51 11.99
N LEU A 200 -10.51 13.05 12.88
CA LEU A 200 -9.06 13.20 12.70
C LEU A 200 -8.27 11.99 13.21
N GLY A 201 -8.92 11.07 13.91
CA GLY A 201 -8.30 10.01 14.69
C GLY A 201 -7.94 10.44 16.10
N PHE A 202 -7.98 9.49 17.04
CA PHE A 202 -7.85 9.73 18.48
C PHE A 202 -6.61 10.55 18.88
N SER A 203 -5.43 10.17 18.36
CA SER A 203 -4.16 10.83 18.72
C SER A 203 -4.08 12.28 18.21
N ALA A 204 -4.66 12.54 17.03
CA ALA A 204 -4.70 13.88 16.45
C ALA A 204 -5.72 14.78 17.17
N GLU A 205 -6.88 14.22 17.56
CA GLU A 205 -7.90 14.95 18.34
C GLU A 205 -7.36 15.37 19.70
N LYS A 206 -6.74 14.45 20.44
CA LYS A 206 -6.14 14.74 21.75
C LYS A 206 -5.11 15.86 21.67
N GLU A 207 -4.26 15.86 20.65
CA GLU A 207 -3.27 16.92 20.47
C GLU A 207 -3.91 18.25 20.03
N SER A 208 -4.90 18.22 19.14
CA SER A 208 -5.64 19.41 18.71
C SER A 208 -6.31 20.11 19.89
N GLN A 209 -6.91 19.35 20.81
CA GLN A 209 -7.50 19.87 22.05
C GLN A 209 -6.44 20.49 22.98
N SER A 210 -5.29 19.82 23.16
CA SER A 210 -4.19 20.36 23.99
C SER A 210 -3.62 21.68 23.45
N LEU A 211 -3.55 21.83 22.12
CA LEU A 211 -3.12 23.06 21.48
C LEU A 211 -4.15 24.19 21.67
N HIS A 212 -5.45 23.87 21.69
CA HIS A 212 -6.54 24.84 21.91
C HIS A 212 -6.50 25.47 23.30
N VAL A 213 -6.14 24.69 24.31
CA VAL A 213 -6.00 25.17 25.70
C VAL A 213 -4.79 26.11 25.88
N SER A 214 -3.71 25.90 25.12
CA SER A 214 -2.41 26.56 25.35
C SER A 214 -2.13 27.81 24.50
N LYS A 215 -2.94 28.15 23.49
CA LYS A 215 -2.69 29.27 22.55
C LYS A 215 -3.86 30.26 22.44
N LYS A 216 -3.61 31.45 21.87
CA LYS A 216 -4.64 32.47 21.53
C LYS A 216 -5.83 31.81 20.79
N LYS A 217 -6.96 31.65 21.48
CA LYS A 217 -8.12 30.81 21.09
C LYS A 217 -8.66 31.03 19.67
N LYS A 218 -8.69 32.27 19.15
CA LYS A 218 -9.35 32.58 17.87
C LYS A 218 -8.59 32.07 16.64
N LEU A 219 -7.28 32.32 16.55
CA LEU A 219 -6.45 31.93 15.40
C LEU A 219 -6.36 30.40 15.26
N LEU A 220 -6.22 29.69 16.38
CA LEU A 220 -6.11 28.24 16.37
C LEU A 220 -7.44 27.55 16.00
N THR A 221 -8.58 28.14 16.36
CA THR A 221 -9.90 27.61 15.97
C THR A 221 -10.06 27.61 14.46
N CYS A 222 -9.67 28.70 13.78
CA CYS A 222 -9.66 28.76 12.31
C CYS A 222 -8.70 27.72 11.70
N GLN A 223 -7.48 27.59 12.24
CA GLN A 223 -6.50 26.60 11.74
C GLN A 223 -6.96 25.15 11.90
N ILE A 224 -7.63 24.82 13.00
CA ILE A 224 -8.21 23.49 13.24
C ILE A 224 -9.40 23.24 12.30
N PHE A 225 -10.21 24.27 12.01
CA PHE A 225 -11.28 24.18 11.02
C PHE A 225 -10.70 23.87 9.62
N ASP A 226 -9.67 24.60 9.20
CA ASP A 226 -8.96 24.36 7.93
C ASP A 226 -8.35 22.95 7.88
N LEU A 227 -7.76 22.50 8.99
CA LEU A 227 -7.25 21.13 9.12
C LEU A 227 -8.35 20.09 8.88
N ARG A 228 -9.53 20.25 9.50
CA ARG A 228 -10.67 19.33 9.29
C ARG A 228 -11.21 19.41 7.87
N MET A 229 -11.24 20.59 7.27
CA MET A 229 -11.62 20.77 5.87
C MET A 229 -10.67 20.02 4.93
N ASP A 230 -9.37 20.12 5.16
CA ASP A 230 -8.36 19.39 4.36
C ASP A 230 -8.35 17.88 4.64
N CYS A 231 -8.62 17.46 5.88
CA CYS A 231 -8.81 16.05 6.22
C CYS A 231 -10.03 15.49 5.48
N LYS A 232 -11.14 16.23 5.43
CA LYS A 232 -12.32 15.85 4.66
C LYS A 232 -12.00 15.71 3.17
N LYS A 233 -11.25 16.66 2.58
CA LYS A 233 -10.78 16.56 1.18
C LYS A 233 -9.92 15.32 0.95
N PHE A 234 -9.00 15.03 1.89
CA PHE A 234 -8.19 13.81 1.86
C PHE A 234 -9.08 12.57 1.78
N LEU A 235 -9.99 12.42 2.74
CA LEU A 235 -10.83 11.24 2.91
C LEU A 235 -11.75 11.04 1.71
N ILE A 236 -12.39 12.11 1.23
CA ILE A 236 -13.24 12.08 0.03
C ILE A 236 -12.42 11.61 -1.17
N LYS A 237 -11.27 12.25 -1.44
CA LYS A 237 -10.49 11.93 -2.64
C LYS A 237 -9.88 10.54 -2.58
N ALA A 238 -9.41 10.11 -1.41
CA ALA A 238 -8.92 8.75 -1.21
C ALA A 238 -10.03 7.72 -1.43
N THR A 239 -11.21 7.92 -0.83
CA THR A 239 -12.33 6.98 -0.94
C THR A 239 -12.88 6.90 -2.37
N ILE A 240 -13.02 8.03 -3.07
CA ILE A 240 -13.42 8.03 -4.49
C ILE A 240 -12.40 7.26 -5.31
N LYS A 241 -11.11 7.55 -5.15
CA LYS A 241 -10.06 6.91 -5.94
C LYS A 241 -9.99 5.41 -5.68
N LEU A 242 -10.28 5.00 -4.46
CA LEU A 242 -10.39 3.62 -4.05
C LEU A 242 -11.51 2.89 -4.78
N LEU A 243 -12.67 3.53 -4.92
CA LEU A 243 -13.85 2.94 -5.54
C LEU A 243 -13.83 2.99 -7.08
N GLU A 244 -13.26 4.03 -7.70
CA GLU A 244 -13.19 4.23 -9.16
C GLU A 244 -12.61 3.04 -9.92
N LYS A 245 -11.61 2.37 -9.32
CA LYS A 245 -10.87 1.26 -9.95
C LYS A 245 -10.99 -0.04 -9.15
N SER A 246 -11.90 -0.08 -8.19
CA SER A 246 -12.04 -1.21 -7.28
C SER A 246 -12.47 -2.49 -8.01
N PRO A 247 -11.89 -3.66 -7.66
CA PRO A 247 -12.42 -4.97 -8.02
C PRO A 247 -13.90 -5.12 -7.66
N LEU A 248 -14.38 -4.40 -6.63
CA LEU A 248 -15.79 -4.37 -6.24
C LEU A 248 -16.74 -3.90 -7.34
N GLN A 249 -16.26 -3.17 -8.36
CA GLN A 249 -17.09 -2.76 -9.50
C GLN A 249 -17.54 -3.98 -10.32
N HIS A 250 -16.76 -5.06 -10.31
CA HIS A 250 -17.01 -6.27 -11.08
C HIS A 250 -17.94 -7.22 -10.33
N SER A 251 -19.04 -7.63 -10.98
CA SER A 251 -20.05 -8.52 -10.40
C SER A 251 -19.45 -9.85 -9.95
N ILE A 252 -18.63 -10.48 -10.80
CA ILE A 252 -17.95 -11.74 -10.49
C ILE A 252 -17.16 -11.66 -9.18
N VAL A 253 -16.39 -10.58 -8.96
CA VAL A 253 -15.60 -10.41 -7.73
C VAL A 253 -16.49 -10.35 -6.51
N ARG A 254 -17.60 -9.59 -6.55
CA ARG A 254 -18.52 -9.52 -5.42
C ARG A 254 -19.13 -10.89 -5.09
N ASN A 255 -19.45 -11.67 -6.12
CA ASN A 255 -20.09 -12.97 -5.95
C ASN A 255 -19.13 -14.07 -5.51
N LEU A 256 -17.85 -14.03 -5.93
CA LEU A 256 -16.81 -14.98 -5.50
C LEU A 256 -16.62 -15.07 -3.98
N SER A 257 -17.12 -14.10 -3.21
CA SER A 257 -17.19 -14.19 -1.75
C SER A 257 -18.07 -15.33 -1.21
N CYS A 258 -18.86 -16.03 -2.03
CA CYS A 258 -19.50 -17.29 -1.64
C CYS A 258 -18.51 -18.45 -1.49
N LEU A 259 -17.28 -18.28 -1.98
CA LEU A 259 -16.17 -19.21 -1.81
C LEU A 259 -15.24 -18.80 -0.66
N ASP A 260 -15.63 -17.83 0.17
CA ASP A 260 -15.03 -17.65 1.50
C ASP A 260 -15.63 -18.73 2.41
N PRO A 261 -14.83 -19.67 2.95
CA PRO A 261 -15.36 -20.76 3.78
C PRO A 261 -16.27 -20.26 4.93
N ARG A 262 -15.96 -19.09 5.49
CA ARG A 262 -16.74 -18.50 6.59
C ARG A 262 -18.14 -18.08 6.16
N ASN A 263 -18.31 -17.69 4.90
CA ASN A 263 -19.59 -17.27 4.33
C ASN A 263 -20.46 -18.47 3.89
N MET A 264 -19.87 -19.65 3.68
CA MET A 264 -20.59 -20.85 3.23
C MET A 264 -21.64 -21.34 4.24
N THR A 265 -21.56 -20.88 5.48
CA THR A 265 -22.59 -21.09 6.51
C THR A 265 -23.92 -20.41 6.17
N ASP A 266 -23.94 -19.37 5.32
CA ASP A 266 -25.16 -18.76 4.78
C ASP A 266 -25.49 -19.34 3.41
N LYS A 267 -26.09 -20.53 3.42
CA LYS A 267 -26.45 -21.30 2.22
C LYS A 267 -27.20 -20.47 1.18
N ARG A 268 -28.26 -19.77 1.58
CA ARG A 268 -29.13 -19.04 0.65
C ARG A 268 -28.37 -17.94 -0.08
N LYS A 269 -27.54 -17.17 0.65
CA LYS A 269 -26.72 -16.13 0.01
C LYS A 269 -25.65 -16.73 -0.90
N CYS A 270 -25.02 -17.84 -0.49
CA CYS A 270 -23.98 -18.48 -1.29
C CYS A 270 -24.52 -19.04 -2.61
N LEU A 271 -25.67 -19.72 -2.60
CA LEU A 271 -26.30 -20.23 -3.83
C LEU A 271 -26.63 -19.12 -4.82
N ASN A 272 -27.21 -18.01 -4.34
CA ASN A 272 -27.53 -16.87 -5.20
C ASN A 272 -26.26 -16.27 -5.84
N LYS A 273 -25.18 -16.17 -5.09
CA LYS A 273 -23.89 -15.70 -5.60
C LYS A 273 -23.29 -16.69 -6.62
N MET A 274 -23.38 -18.00 -6.37
CA MET A 274 -22.91 -19.03 -7.30
C MET A 274 -23.60 -18.93 -8.66
N ASN A 275 -24.93 -18.75 -8.68
CA ASN A 275 -25.68 -18.51 -9.91
C ASN A 275 -25.12 -17.32 -10.72
N HIS A 276 -24.79 -16.20 -10.06
CA HIS A 276 -24.19 -15.05 -10.74
C HIS A 276 -22.76 -15.31 -11.24
N ILE A 277 -21.98 -16.14 -10.54
CA ILE A 277 -20.66 -16.56 -11.01
C ILE A 277 -20.82 -17.40 -12.29
N LEU A 278 -21.68 -18.43 -12.27
CA LEU A 278 -21.91 -19.30 -13.42
C LEU A 278 -22.39 -18.52 -14.65
N ASN A 279 -23.33 -17.58 -14.49
CA ASN A 279 -23.73 -16.69 -15.58
C ASN A 279 -22.53 -15.91 -16.17
N SER A 280 -21.66 -15.38 -15.31
CA SER A 280 -20.44 -14.69 -15.77
C SER A 280 -19.47 -15.63 -16.50
N MET A 281 -19.43 -16.91 -16.11
CA MET A 281 -18.59 -17.93 -16.75
C MET A 281 -19.14 -18.37 -18.11
N ILE A 282 -20.47 -18.49 -18.25
CA ILE A 282 -21.15 -18.78 -19.52
C ILE A 282 -20.90 -17.65 -20.52
N GLU A 283 -21.12 -16.40 -20.10
CA GLU A 283 -20.84 -15.21 -20.94
C GLU A 283 -19.38 -15.19 -21.43
N ALA A 284 -18.45 -15.66 -20.58
CA ALA A 284 -17.05 -15.75 -20.91
C ALA A 284 -16.62 -17.05 -21.63
N LYS A 285 -17.56 -17.97 -21.88
CA LYS A 285 -17.37 -19.28 -22.53
C LYS A 285 -16.41 -20.23 -21.79
N HIS A 286 -16.32 -20.09 -20.47
CA HIS A 286 -15.48 -20.98 -19.64
C HIS A 286 -16.25 -22.19 -19.10
N VAL A 287 -17.57 -22.09 -18.99
CA VAL A 287 -18.47 -23.15 -18.51
C VAL A 287 -19.60 -23.31 -19.50
N ASP A 288 -19.97 -24.56 -19.80
CA ASP A 288 -21.12 -24.90 -20.63
C ASP A 288 -22.41 -24.82 -19.81
N GLU A 289 -23.48 -24.29 -20.42
CA GLU A 289 -24.77 -24.12 -19.74
C GLU A 289 -25.33 -25.44 -19.21
N ASN A 290 -25.12 -26.56 -19.92
CA ASN A 290 -25.61 -27.87 -19.50
C ASN A 290 -24.90 -28.39 -18.24
N ALA A 291 -23.70 -27.90 -17.94
CA ALA A 291 -22.96 -28.28 -16.74
C ALA A 291 -23.37 -27.44 -15.51
N CYS A 292 -24.08 -26.32 -15.69
CA CYS A 292 -24.39 -25.42 -14.59
C CYS A 292 -25.35 -26.02 -13.55
N ASP A 293 -26.36 -26.78 -14.00
CA ASP A 293 -27.29 -27.44 -13.09
C ASP A 293 -26.59 -28.47 -12.20
N GLU A 294 -25.67 -29.25 -12.78
CA GLU A 294 -24.84 -30.21 -12.02
C GLU A 294 -23.97 -29.49 -10.99
N ILE A 295 -23.30 -28.39 -11.38
CA ILE A 295 -22.47 -27.59 -10.47
C ILE A 295 -23.32 -27.01 -9.33
N LEU A 296 -24.52 -26.50 -9.61
CA LEU A 296 -25.41 -25.95 -8.59
C LEU A 296 -25.94 -27.01 -7.64
N MET A 297 -26.29 -28.18 -8.15
CA MET A 297 -26.71 -29.33 -7.34
C MET A 297 -25.58 -29.79 -6.42
N GLU A 298 -24.37 -29.95 -6.96
CA GLU A 298 -23.18 -30.32 -6.20
C GLU A 298 -22.83 -29.26 -5.15
N PHE A 299 -22.91 -27.97 -5.50
CA PHE A 299 -22.66 -26.88 -4.55
C PHE A 299 -23.71 -26.84 -3.43
N ASN A 300 -24.99 -27.01 -3.76
CA ASN A 300 -26.05 -27.08 -2.77
C ASN A 300 -25.86 -28.25 -1.79
N ASP A 301 -25.53 -29.44 -2.29
CA ASP A 301 -25.21 -30.59 -1.44
C ASP A 301 -23.94 -30.36 -0.60
N TYR A 302 -22.88 -29.80 -1.19
CA TYR A 302 -21.64 -29.48 -0.49
C TYR A 302 -21.88 -28.53 0.70
N LEU A 303 -22.73 -27.50 0.50
CA LEU A 303 -23.10 -26.59 1.58
C LEU A 303 -23.81 -27.33 2.73
N ASP A 304 -24.76 -28.22 2.43
CA ASP A 304 -25.53 -28.97 3.43
C ASP A 304 -24.71 -30.04 4.16
N ASN A 305 -23.84 -30.74 3.42
CA ASN A 305 -23.21 -31.95 3.90
C ASN A 305 -21.75 -31.80 4.31
N VAL A 306 -21.10 -30.70 3.91
CA VAL A 306 -19.71 -30.42 4.26
C VAL A 306 -19.63 -29.11 5.03
N ALA A 307 -19.96 -27.99 4.39
CA ALA A 307 -19.71 -26.66 4.94
C ALA A 307 -20.48 -26.37 6.24
N LEU A 308 -21.76 -26.77 6.32
CA LEU A 308 -22.59 -26.57 7.52
C LEU A 308 -22.29 -27.54 8.67
N LYS A 309 -21.60 -28.65 8.40
CA LYS A 309 -21.34 -29.72 9.39
C LYS A 309 -19.95 -29.63 10.02
N GLN A 310 -19.01 -28.98 9.34
CA GLN A 310 -17.62 -28.88 9.78
C GLN A 310 -17.34 -27.49 10.37
N SER A 311 -16.84 -27.45 11.61
CA SER A 311 -16.47 -26.20 12.31
C SER A 311 -15.41 -25.39 11.56
N ASP A 312 -14.51 -26.09 10.86
CA ASP A 312 -13.35 -25.54 10.17
C ASP A 312 -13.70 -24.47 9.14
N PHE A 313 -14.92 -24.51 8.56
CA PHE A 313 -15.40 -23.47 7.65
C PHE A 313 -15.60 -22.13 8.37
N SER A 314 -16.25 -22.16 9.53
CA SER A 314 -16.54 -20.96 10.32
C SER A 314 -15.28 -20.38 10.99
N GLU A 315 -14.32 -21.25 11.31
CA GLU A 315 -13.05 -20.89 11.94
C GLU A 315 -11.91 -20.63 10.94
N PHE A 316 -12.18 -20.76 9.64
CA PHE A 316 -11.17 -20.62 8.59
C PHE A 316 -10.45 -19.26 8.66
N PHE A 317 -9.12 -19.30 8.73
CA PHE A 317 -8.30 -18.12 8.86
C PHE A 317 -7.29 -18.01 7.70
N PRO A 318 -7.51 -17.12 6.71
CA PRO A 318 -6.71 -17.06 5.48
C PRO A 318 -5.25 -16.64 5.70
N GLU A 319 -4.95 -15.99 6.83
CA GLU A 319 -3.58 -15.62 7.19
C GLU A 319 -2.75 -16.88 7.53
N ASN A 320 -3.35 -17.90 8.15
CA ASN A 320 -2.65 -19.12 8.56
C ASN A 320 -2.81 -20.27 7.56
N SER A 321 -3.95 -20.36 6.88
CA SER A 321 -4.27 -21.49 5.99
C SER A 321 -4.35 -21.08 4.53
N ARG A 322 -4.40 -22.06 3.63
CA ARG A 322 -4.54 -21.91 2.18
C ARG A 322 -5.92 -22.41 1.75
N VAL A 323 -6.68 -21.58 1.04
CA VAL A 323 -8.07 -21.91 0.68
C VAL A 323 -8.14 -22.90 -0.48
N ASP A 324 -7.14 -22.90 -1.36
CA ASP A 324 -6.94 -23.91 -2.40
C ASP A 324 -6.70 -25.30 -1.82
N GLU A 325 -5.80 -25.44 -0.84
CA GLU A 325 -5.54 -26.71 -0.16
C GLU A 325 -6.80 -27.19 0.59
N PHE A 326 -7.46 -26.28 1.33
CA PHE A 326 -8.68 -26.59 2.06
C PHE A 326 -9.82 -27.07 1.15
N PHE A 327 -10.04 -26.41 0.00
CA PHE A 327 -11.04 -26.89 -0.95
C PHE A 327 -10.60 -28.15 -1.68
N TYR A 328 -9.32 -28.35 -1.95
CA TYR A 328 -8.85 -29.60 -2.51
C TYR A 328 -9.20 -30.78 -1.58
N GLU A 329 -8.90 -30.66 -0.29
CA GLU A 329 -9.16 -31.72 0.69
C GLU A 329 -10.66 -32.01 0.87
N THR A 330 -11.51 -30.98 0.83
CA THR A 330 -12.94 -31.13 1.12
C THR A 330 -13.81 -31.35 -0.12
N MET A 331 -13.38 -30.89 -1.29
CA MET A 331 -14.19 -30.81 -2.51
C MET A 331 -13.65 -31.69 -3.65
N ASN A 332 -12.36 -32.03 -3.70
CA ASN A 332 -11.82 -32.91 -4.75
C ASN A 332 -12.18 -34.39 -4.51
N THR A 333 -13.47 -34.69 -4.61
CA THR A 333 -14.02 -36.05 -4.50
C THR A 333 -14.84 -36.37 -5.73
N SER A 334 -15.13 -37.65 -5.97
CA SER A 334 -16.01 -38.06 -7.08
C SER A 334 -17.42 -37.46 -6.98
N LYS A 335 -17.87 -37.11 -5.77
CA LYS A 335 -19.19 -36.53 -5.50
C LYS A 335 -19.33 -35.08 -5.96
N TYR A 336 -18.25 -34.30 -5.90
CA TYR A 336 -18.24 -32.85 -6.19
C TYR A 336 -17.36 -32.50 -7.39
N ARG A 337 -17.30 -33.41 -8.37
CA ARG A 337 -16.34 -33.33 -9.47
C ARG A 337 -16.58 -32.12 -10.38
N ASN A 338 -17.82 -31.80 -10.70
CA ASN A 338 -18.13 -30.69 -11.60
C ASN A 338 -17.94 -29.35 -10.88
N LEU A 339 -18.34 -29.27 -9.62
CA LEU A 339 -18.08 -28.13 -8.75
C LEU A 339 -16.58 -27.86 -8.62
N TRP A 340 -15.78 -28.90 -8.33
CA TRP A 340 -14.33 -28.75 -8.17
C TRP A 340 -13.67 -28.21 -9.43
N LYS A 341 -14.04 -28.70 -10.62
CA LYS A 341 -13.55 -28.15 -11.90
C LYS A 341 -13.87 -26.66 -12.06
N GLY A 342 -15.05 -26.22 -11.63
CA GLY A 342 -15.42 -24.81 -11.62
C GLY A 342 -14.55 -24.00 -10.65
N VAL A 343 -14.40 -24.49 -9.42
CA VAL A 343 -13.60 -23.86 -8.36
C VAL A 343 -12.12 -23.75 -8.75
N GLU A 344 -11.57 -24.76 -9.42
CA GLU A 344 -10.20 -24.74 -9.94
C GLU A 344 -9.97 -23.53 -10.86
N ILE A 345 -10.90 -23.26 -11.81
CA ILE A 345 -10.81 -22.09 -12.68
C ILE A 345 -10.86 -20.79 -11.87
N TRP A 346 -11.71 -20.73 -10.84
CA TRP A 346 -11.86 -19.52 -10.01
C TRP A 346 -10.68 -19.27 -9.08
N LEU A 347 -10.02 -20.33 -8.60
CA LEU A 347 -8.77 -20.24 -7.83
C LEU A 347 -7.62 -19.68 -8.66
N LEU A 348 -7.63 -19.92 -9.97
CA LEU A 348 -6.63 -19.41 -10.92
C LEU A 348 -6.85 -17.94 -11.32
N LEU A 349 -7.94 -17.31 -10.89
CA LEU A 349 -8.16 -15.88 -11.12
C LEU A 349 -7.15 -15.06 -10.31
N SER A 350 -6.09 -14.61 -10.99
CA SER A 350 -5.03 -13.82 -10.35
C SER A 350 -5.56 -12.51 -9.80
N LEU A 351 -5.15 -12.12 -8.58
CA LEU A 351 -5.46 -10.83 -7.94
C LEU A 351 -4.78 -9.61 -8.60
N GLY A 352 -4.40 -9.73 -9.87
CA GLY A 352 -3.39 -8.89 -10.50
C GLY A 352 -1.98 -9.26 -10.05
N GLN A 353 -1.01 -8.44 -10.45
CA GLN A 353 0.44 -8.67 -10.38
C GLN A 353 1.03 -8.78 -8.95
N ALA A 354 0.29 -9.28 -7.97
CA ALA A 354 0.77 -9.53 -6.61
C ALA A 354 2.05 -10.38 -6.61
N THR A 355 2.18 -11.39 -7.49
CA THR A 355 3.38 -12.24 -7.58
C THR A 355 4.61 -11.50 -8.14
N VAL A 356 4.42 -10.50 -8.99
CA VAL A 356 5.54 -9.66 -9.51
C VAL A 356 5.85 -8.53 -8.53
N GLU A 357 4.85 -8.04 -7.79
CA GLU A 357 4.95 -6.93 -6.82
C GLU A 357 5.32 -7.35 -5.39
N THR A 358 5.18 -8.63 -5.03
CA THR A 358 5.79 -9.21 -3.81
C THR A 358 7.31 -9.11 -3.90
N GLY A 359 7.86 -9.17 -5.11
CA GLY A 359 9.26 -8.84 -5.41
C GLY A 359 9.63 -7.36 -5.16
N PHE A 360 8.65 -6.45 -5.11
CA PHE A 360 8.89 -5.01 -4.97
C PHE A 360 8.56 -4.41 -3.59
N SER A 361 7.71 -5.04 -2.76
CA SER A 361 7.11 -4.33 -1.60
C SER A 361 7.42 -4.83 -0.18
N ILE A 362 8.18 -5.92 0.03
CA ILE A 362 8.89 -6.17 1.32
C ILE A 362 10.36 -6.51 1.07
N ASN A 363 10.89 -6.19 -0.11
CA ASN A 363 12.27 -6.50 -0.35
C ASN A 363 13.23 -5.40 0.10
N LYS A 364 13.42 -5.33 1.42
CA LYS A 364 14.64 -4.76 2.00
C LYS A 364 15.91 -5.51 1.54
N LYS A 365 15.74 -6.70 0.95
CA LYS A 365 16.81 -7.45 0.26
C LYS A 365 16.99 -7.09 -1.23
N VAL A 366 16.02 -6.44 -1.88
CA VAL A 366 16.01 -6.14 -3.34
C VAL A 366 16.16 -4.65 -3.65
N GLU A 367 16.33 -3.76 -2.65
CA GLU A 367 16.88 -2.41 -2.91
C GLU A 367 18.27 -2.46 -3.63
N VAL A 368 18.86 -3.66 -3.71
CA VAL A 368 20.13 -4.03 -4.32
C VAL A 368 20.00 -4.45 -5.80
N GLU A 369 18.84 -4.91 -6.29
CA GLU A 369 18.74 -5.69 -7.54
C GLU A 369 18.52 -4.89 -8.83
N ASN A 370 19.01 -3.66 -8.88
CA ASN A 370 19.30 -3.01 -10.16
C ASN A 370 20.70 -2.40 -10.18
N MET A 371 21.59 -2.97 -9.38
CA MET A 371 23.00 -2.65 -9.44
C MET A 371 23.64 -3.37 -10.63
N LYS A 372 24.51 -2.66 -11.34
CA LYS A 372 25.34 -3.29 -12.37
C LYS A 372 26.39 -4.16 -11.69
N GLU A 373 26.89 -5.17 -12.41
CA GLU A 373 27.97 -6.05 -11.97
C GLU A 373 29.12 -5.30 -11.27
N LEU A 374 29.58 -4.18 -11.85
CA LEU A 374 30.64 -3.35 -11.26
C LEU A 374 30.32 -2.88 -9.83
N SER A 375 29.06 -2.56 -9.55
CA SER A 375 28.61 -2.15 -8.22
C SER A 375 28.63 -3.33 -7.23
N TYR A 376 28.27 -4.53 -7.68
CA TYR A 376 28.35 -5.75 -6.85
C TYR A 376 29.80 -6.09 -6.51
N VAL A 377 30.69 -6.07 -7.50
CA VAL A 377 32.13 -6.31 -7.31
C VAL A 377 32.70 -5.28 -6.34
N SER A 378 32.35 -4.00 -6.52
CA SER A 378 32.84 -2.92 -5.64
C SER A 378 32.38 -3.09 -4.19
N GLN A 379 31.10 -3.42 -3.96
CA GLN A 379 30.60 -3.68 -2.61
C GLN A 379 31.26 -4.89 -1.98
N ARG A 380 31.46 -5.95 -2.76
CA ARG A 380 32.13 -7.16 -2.27
C ARG A 380 33.56 -6.87 -1.83
N LEU A 381 34.32 -6.13 -2.62
CA LEU A 381 35.68 -5.69 -2.26
C LEU A 381 35.71 -4.88 -0.96
N VAL A 382 34.72 -4.00 -0.77
CA VAL A 382 34.59 -3.22 0.48
C VAL A 382 34.31 -4.15 1.67
N CYS A 383 33.34 -5.06 1.54
CA CYS A 383 33.02 -6.04 2.58
C CYS A 383 34.21 -6.94 2.91
N ASP A 384 34.90 -7.47 1.91
CA ASP A 384 36.06 -8.34 2.09
C ASP A 384 37.21 -7.60 2.78
N CYS A 385 37.44 -6.32 2.44
CA CYS A 385 38.40 -5.47 3.13
C CYS A 385 38.04 -5.26 4.62
N ILE A 386 36.77 -5.00 4.93
CA ILE A 386 36.29 -4.86 6.33
C ILE A 386 36.46 -6.18 7.08
N ASN A 387 36.08 -7.30 6.47
CA ASN A 387 36.20 -8.64 7.07
C ASN A 387 37.66 -9.01 7.33
N SER A 388 38.57 -8.71 6.41
CA SER A 388 40.02 -8.94 6.57
C SER A 388 40.64 -8.17 7.75
N ARG A 389 39.96 -7.13 8.26
CA ARG A 389 40.40 -6.27 9.36
C ARG A 389 39.63 -6.52 10.66
N GLY A 390 39.04 -7.71 10.79
CA GLY A 390 38.31 -8.14 11.99
C GLY A 390 36.84 -7.73 12.01
N GLY A 391 36.25 -7.43 10.85
CA GLY A 391 34.80 -7.20 10.71
C GLY A 391 34.28 -5.88 11.29
N SER A 392 35.14 -5.07 11.91
CA SER A 392 34.77 -3.78 12.50
C SER A 392 35.33 -2.62 11.68
N ILE A 393 34.44 -1.71 11.28
CA ILE A 393 34.79 -0.48 10.53
C ILE A 393 35.68 0.44 11.38
N HIS A 394 35.58 0.37 12.70
CA HIS A 394 36.38 1.19 13.63
C HIS A 394 37.88 0.88 13.59
N ASN A 395 38.27 -0.29 13.06
CA ASN A 395 39.67 -0.69 12.94
C ASN A 395 40.34 -0.13 11.67
N ILE A 396 39.57 0.51 10.78
CA ILE A 396 40.08 1.03 9.51
C ILE A 396 40.50 2.48 9.69
N LYS A 397 41.81 2.73 9.75
CA LYS A 397 42.35 4.10 9.73
C LYS A 397 42.08 4.75 8.38
N ILE A 398 41.40 5.90 8.40
CA ILE A 398 41.14 6.71 7.20
C ILE A 398 42.46 7.35 6.78
N THR A 399 42.95 7.00 5.59
CA THR A 399 44.19 7.55 5.03
C THR A 399 43.90 8.75 4.15
N ASN A 400 44.88 9.66 4.00
CA ASN A 400 44.77 10.80 3.09
C ASN A 400 44.46 10.37 1.65
N MET A 401 44.99 9.23 1.21
CA MET A 401 44.69 8.66 -0.11
C MET A 401 43.21 8.32 -0.27
N MET A 402 42.57 7.74 0.76
CA MET A 402 41.14 7.46 0.74
C MET A 402 40.32 8.75 0.64
N CYS A 403 40.71 9.79 1.38
CA CYS A 403 40.07 11.11 1.29
C CYS A 403 40.17 11.68 -0.14
N THR A 404 41.36 11.64 -0.75
CA THR A 404 41.55 12.11 -2.13
C THR A 404 40.72 11.31 -3.15
N ILE A 405 40.63 9.99 -2.99
CA ILE A 405 39.82 9.14 -3.86
C ILE A 405 38.32 9.49 -3.73
N VAL A 406 37.83 9.70 -2.51
CA VAL A 406 36.44 10.08 -2.25
C VAL A 406 36.12 11.46 -2.83
N SER A 407 36.99 12.45 -2.64
CA SER A 407 36.81 13.79 -3.21
C SER A 407 36.71 13.77 -4.75
N ASN A 408 37.43 12.86 -5.40
CA ASN A 408 37.40 12.70 -6.86
C ASN A 408 36.33 11.74 -7.37
N ALA A 409 35.60 11.04 -6.49
CA ALA A 409 34.65 9.99 -6.88
C ALA A 409 33.52 10.52 -7.78
N ARG A 410 33.04 11.75 -7.51
CA ARG A 410 31.99 12.39 -8.33
C ARG A 410 32.47 12.65 -9.75
N GLN A 411 33.70 13.14 -9.93
CA GLN A 411 34.27 13.41 -11.25
C GLN A 411 34.45 12.10 -12.04
N LYS A 412 34.97 11.05 -11.39
CA LYS A 412 35.07 9.70 -12.00
C LYS A 412 33.71 9.15 -12.41
N TYR A 413 32.68 9.34 -11.58
CA TYR A 413 31.32 8.92 -11.91
C TYR A 413 30.74 9.69 -13.10
N MET A 414 30.96 11.00 -13.18
CA MET A 414 30.51 11.80 -14.33
C MET A 414 31.19 11.35 -15.62
N LYS A 415 32.51 11.12 -15.59
CA LYS A 415 33.26 10.58 -16.73
C LYS A 415 32.71 9.22 -17.18
N TYR A 416 32.44 8.31 -16.25
CA TYR A 416 31.81 7.02 -16.54
C TYR A 416 30.44 7.17 -17.23
N LEU A 417 29.62 8.15 -16.83
CA LEU A 417 28.33 8.40 -17.49
C LEU A 417 28.49 8.93 -18.91
N GLU A 418 29.49 9.78 -19.16
CA GLU A 418 29.82 10.29 -20.50
C GLU A 418 30.29 9.17 -21.42
N ASP A 419 31.22 8.33 -20.94
CA ASP A 419 31.73 7.17 -21.68
C ASP A 419 30.60 6.21 -22.04
N LYS A 420 29.66 5.96 -21.11
CA LYS A 420 28.49 5.12 -21.36
C LYS A 420 27.56 5.71 -22.42
N LYS A 421 27.37 7.04 -22.43
CA LYS A 421 26.55 7.72 -23.45
C LYS A 421 27.20 7.58 -24.83
N LEU A 422 28.51 7.79 -24.94
CA LEU A 422 29.28 7.62 -26.17
C LEU A 422 29.15 6.20 -26.73
N LEU A 423 29.34 5.18 -25.89
CA LEU A 423 29.18 3.77 -26.27
C LEU A 423 27.76 3.46 -26.75
N SER A 424 26.73 4.01 -26.09
CA SER A 424 25.33 3.80 -26.50
C SER A 424 24.98 4.45 -27.85
N SER A 425 25.55 5.61 -28.14
CA SER A 425 25.37 6.31 -29.42
C SER A 425 26.11 5.60 -30.56
N GLN A 426 27.29 5.03 -30.30
CA GLN A 426 28.02 4.23 -31.27
C GLN A 426 27.30 2.91 -31.59
N ASN A 427 26.70 2.25 -30.60
CA ASN A 427 25.94 1.02 -30.81
C ASN A 427 24.62 1.25 -31.57
N LYS A 428 23.97 2.41 -31.43
CA LYS A 428 22.80 2.78 -32.24
C LYS A 428 23.14 3.03 -33.71
N ARG A 429 24.34 3.51 -34.02
CA ARG A 429 24.82 3.71 -35.41
C ARG A 429 25.21 2.41 -36.12
N LYS A 430 25.36 1.30 -35.39
CA LYS A 430 25.75 -0.02 -35.93
C LYS A 430 24.59 -0.99 -36.18
N LYS A 431 23.34 -0.62 -35.89
CA LYS A 431 22.18 -1.44 -36.28
C LYS A 431 21.81 -1.14 -37.74
N PRO A 432 21.85 -2.10 -38.67
CA PRO A 432 21.32 -1.88 -40.01
C PRO A 432 19.81 -1.67 -39.91
N ASN A 433 19.28 -0.69 -40.64
CA ASN A 433 17.85 -0.54 -40.84
C ASN A 433 17.37 -1.76 -41.63
N PHE A 434 16.80 -2.75 -40.95
CA PHE A 434 15.88 -3.68 -41.58
C PHE A 434 14.49 -3.08 -41.49
N CYS A 435 13.94 -2.80 -42.67
CA CYS A 435 12.62 -2.25 -42.91
C CYS A 435 11.54 -3.31 -42.66
#